data_AF-A0A5N6Y8Q3-F1
#
_entry.id   AF-A0A5N6Y8Q3-F1
#
_cell.length_a   1.000
_cell.length_b   1.000
_cell.length_c   1.000
_cell.angle_alpha   90.00
_cell.angle_beta   90.00
_cell.angle_gamma   90.00
#
_symmetry.space_group_name_H-M   'P 1'
#
loop_
_entity.id
_entity.type
_entity.pdbx_description
1 polymer ?
#
loop_
_entity_poly.entity_id
_entity_poly.type
_entity_poly.pdbx_seq_one_letter_code
_entity_poly.pdbx_strand_id
1 'polypeptide(L)'
;MEPITVFVSQMGPNPWKVVLMLEELQLPYKTEFVDFSEVKKEPYVNINPNGRLPAMQDPNTGVQIWESGAIVEYIIDTYDKENQLSYETSLEKWQLRQWLFFQVSGQGPYYGQASWFIRRHHEKVQSAIDRYRDEVYRVTGVLDNYLQTREWLVGDKCTYADLSFIAWQRNAPRLCGEGFYDKFPHAYAWMKRMEARPTVQKVYSMQDKIMTEHALN
;
A
#
# COMPACT_ATOMS: atom_id res chain seq x y z
N MET A 1 -21.44 -5.88 12.88
CA MET A 1 -20.73 -6.11 11.61
C MET A 1 -19.74 -7.24 11.85
N GLU A 2 -19.78 -8.27 11.01
CA GLU A 2 -18.85 -9.40 11.12
C GLU A 2 -17.45 -8.98 10.63
N PRO A 3 -16.36 -9.54 11.19
CA PRO A 3 -15.00 -9.17 10.79
C PRO A 3 -14.68 -9.51 9.33
N ILE A 4 -14.20 -8.53 8.58
CA ILE A 4 -13.67 -8.71 7.22
C ILE A 4 -12.35 -9.49 7.27
N THR A 5 -12.17 -10.47 6.40
CA THR A 5 -10.92 -11.24 6.31
C THR A 5 -9.98 -10.61 5.29
N VAL A 6 -8.75 -10.31 5.68
CA VAL A 6 -7.68 -9.87 4.77
C VAL A 6 -6.55 -10.89 4.77
N PHE A 7 -6.19 -11.40 3.59
CA PHE A 7 -5.07 -12.33 3.45
C PHE A 7 -3.75 -11.56 3.40
N VAL A 8 -2.83 -11.91 4.29
CA VAL A 8 -1.52 -11.25 4.49
C VAL A 8 -0.38 -12.26 4.42
N SER A 9 0.86 -11.79 4.35
CA SER A 9 2.08 -12.62 4.35
C SER A 9 3.20 -11.90 5.12
N GLN A 10 4.26 -12.64 5.44
CA GLN A 10 5.51 -12.13 6.03
C GLN A 10 6.19 -11.06 5.18
N MET A 11 5.80 -10.92 3.92
CA MET A 11 6.37 -9.98 2.98
C MET A 11 5.31 -9.27 2.16
N GLY A 12 5.68 -8.10 1.64
CA GLY A 12 4.87 -7.37 0.68
C GLY A 12 4.03 -6.28 1.36
N PRO A 13 4.03 -5.06 0.82
CA PRO A 13 3.30 -3.95 1.42
C PRO A 13 1.83 -3.86 1.00
N ASN A 14 1.42 -4.51 -0.09
CA ASN A 14 0.06 -4.37 -0.65
C ASN A 14 -1.08 -4.77 0.32
N PRO A 15 -0.97 -5.86 1.12
CA PRO A 15 -2.01 -6.20 2.10
C PRO A 15 -2.19 -5.14 3.18
N TRP A 16 -1.09 -4.52 3.62
CA TRP A 16 -1.11 -3.54 4.70
C TRP A 16 -1.76 -2.21 4.32
N LYS A 17 -1.79 -1.89 3.02
CA LYS A 17 -2.63 -0.81 2.50
C LYS A 17 -4.13 -1.06 2.76
N VAL A 18 -4.59 -2.30 2.58
CA VAL A 18 -5.99 -2.67 2.82
C VAL A 18 -6.31 -2.60 4.32
N VAL A 19 -5.45 -3.21 5.14
CA VAL A 19 -5.59 -3.16 6.61
C VAL A 19 -5.64 -1.72 7.12
N LEU A 20 -4.86 -0.82 6.53
CA LEU A 20 -4.89 0.59 6.88
C LEU A 20 -6.23 1.26 6.59
N MET A 21 -6.91 0.93 5.48
CA MET A 21 -8.26 1.47 5.22
C MET A 21 -9.27 0.98 6.26
N LEU A 22 -9.19 -0.29 6.65
CA LEU A 22 -10.07 -0.88 7.66
C LEU A 22 -9.85 -0.24 9.03
N GLU A 23 -8.61 0.02 9.42
CA GLU A 23 -8.26 0.70 10.68
C GLU A 23 -8.75 2.15 10.71
N GLU A 24 -8.56 2.90 9.63
CA GLU A 24 -9.01 4.29 9.52
C GLU A 24 -10.53 4.43 9.62
N LEU A 25 -11.26 3.52 8.98
CA LEU A 25 -12.73 3.48 9.04
C LEU A 25 -13.27 2.69 10.25
N GLN A 26 -12.40 2.23 11.15
CA GLN A 26 -12.75 1.48 12.36
C GLN A 26 -13.62 0.22 12.08
N LEU A 27 -13.38 -0.43 10.94
CA LEU A 27 -14.11 -1.63 10.53
C LEU A 27 -13.51 -2.86 11.23
N PRO A 28 -14.31 -3.78 11.82
CA PRO A 28 -13.79 -5.02 12.36
C PRO A 28 -13.18 -5.88 11.26
N TYR A 29 -11.99 -6.41 11.50
CA TYR A 29 -11.30 -7.29 10.57
C TYR A 29 -10.43 -8.32 11.29
N LYS A 30 -10.04 -9.35 10.55
CA LYS A 30 -8.98 -10.30 10.94
C LYS A 30 -8.01 -10.49 9.78
N THR A 31 -6.76 -10.77 10.10
CA THR A 31 -5.75 -11.13 9.12
C THR A 31 -5.57 -12.64 9.06
N GLU A 32 -5.59 -13.21 7.87
CA GLU A 32 -5.24 -14.62 7.64
C GLU A 32 -3.88 -14.71 6.94
N PHE A 33 -2.93 -15.38 7.59
CA PHE A 33 -1.59 -15.52 7.08
C PHE A 33 -1.54 -16.59 5.97
N VAL A 34 -0.90 -16.25 4.86
CA VAL A 34 -0.60 -17.16 3.76
C VAL A 34 0.89 -17.08 3.49
N ASP A 35 1.60 -18.21 3.60
CA ASP A 35 3.02 -18.23 3.27
C ASP A 35 3.22 -17.91 1.78
N PHE A 36 4.26 -17.13 1.48
CA PHE A 36 4.57 -16.74 0.11
C PHE A 36 4.85 -17.94 -0.82
N SER A 37 5.27 -19.11 -0.31
CA SER A 37 5.42 -20.34 -1.09
C SER A 37 4.07 -20.99 -1.47
N GLU A 38 3.01 -20.67 -0.74
CA GLU A 38 1.69 -21.29 -0.88
C GLU A 38 0.71 -20.44 -1.71
N VAL A 39 1.02 -19.17 -1.98
CA VAL A 39 0.12 -18.27 -2.75
C VAL A 39 -0.18 -18.74 -4.17
N LYS A 40 0.57 -19.71 -4.71
CA LYS A 40 0.35 -20.31 -6.03
C LYS A 40 -0.38 -21.64 -6.00
N LYS A 41 -0.80 -22.10 -4.82
CA LYS A 41 -1.42 -23.41 -4.61
C LYS A 41 -2.83 -23.25 -4.05
N GLU A 42 -3.59 -24.34 -4.10
CA GLU A 42 -4.82 -24.45 -3.32
C GLU A 42 -4.51 -24.47 -1.82
N PRO A 43 -5.39 -23.90 -0.97
CA PRO A 43 -6.69 -23.33 -1.33
C PRO A 43 -6.62 -21.87 -1.84
N TYR A 44 -5.46 -21.19 -1.77
CA TYR A 44 -5.40 -19.75 -1.99
C TYR A 44 -5.77 -19.33 -3.43
N VAL A 45 -5.39 -20.11 -4.45
CA VAL A 45 -5.76 -19.79 -5.84
C VAL A 45 -7.27 -19.87 -6.11
N ASN A 46 -8.03 -20.58 -5.28
CA ASN A 46 -9.50 -20.58 -5.33
C ASN A 46 -10.08 -19.25 -4.78
N ILE A 47 -9.30 -18.51 -4.00
CA ILE A 47 -9.64 -17.19 -3.46
C ILE A 47 -9.21 -16.10 -4.45
N ASN A 48 -7.96 -16.18 -4.91
CA ASN A 48 -7.39 -15.29 -5.91
C ASN A 48 -6.68 -16.09 -7.02
N PRO A 49 -7.24 -16.19 -8.24
CA PRO A 49 -6.63 -16.96 -9.33
C PRO A 49 -5.29 -16.39 -9.82
N ASN A 50 -4.99 -15.10 -9.56
CA ASN A 50 -3.66 -14.53 -9.83
C ASN A 50 -2.59 -15.13 -8.89
N GLY A 51 -3.00 -15.69 -7.75
CA GLY A 51 -2.11 -16.27 -6.75
C GLY A 51 -1.13 -15.23 -6.21
N ARG A 52 -1.63 -14.03 -5.86
CA ARG A 52 -0.86 -12.94 -5.27
C ARG A 52 -1.65 -12.34 -4.11
N LEU A 53 -0.96 -11.74 -3.15
CA LEU A 53 -1.58 -11.05 -2.03
C LEU A 53 -1.73 -9.54 -2.31
N PRO A 54 -2.74 -8.87 -1.73
CA PRO A 54 -3.82 -9.44 -0.92
C PRO A 54 -5.00 -9.97 -1.74
N ALA A 55 -5.79 -10.80 -1.08
CA ALA A 55 -7.21 -10.97 -1.33
C ALA A 55 -7.98 -10.56 -0.05
N MET A 56 -9.29 -10.33 -0.18
CA MET A 56 -10.19 -9.99 0.92
C MET A 56 -11.52 -10.72 0.76
N GLN A 57 -12.11 -11.12 1.88
CA GLN A 57 -13.47 -11.65 1.96
C GLN A 57 -14.28 -10.83 2.95
N ASP A 58 -15.44 -10.37 2.51
CA ASP A 58 -16.37 -9.61 3.34
C ASP A 58 -17.65 -10.41 3.60
N PRO A 59 -17.85 -10.96 4.81
CA PRO A 59 -19.03 -11.74 5.12
C PRO A 59 -20.31 -10.91 5.15
N ASN A 60 -20.22 -9.58 5.31
CA ASN A 60 -21.38 -8.69 5.41
C ASN A 60 -22.03 -8.44 4.05
N THR A 61 -21.29 -8.62 2.95
CA THR A 61 -21.79 -8.45 1.57
C THR A 61 -21.66 -9.71 0.72
N GLY A 62 -20.91 -10.71 1.18
CA GLY A 62 -20.58 -11.92 0.43
C GLY A 62 -19.49 -11.71 -0.64
N VAL A 63 -18.82 -10.56 -0.66
CA VAL A 63 -17.78 -10.25 -1.66
C VAL A 63 -16.49 -10.99 -1.35
N GLN A 64 -15.92 -11.61 -2.38
CA GLN A 64 -14.53 -12.06 -2.42
C GLN A 64 -13.81 -11.32 -3.55
N ILE A 65 -12.78 -10.56 -3.21
CA ILE A 65 -12.10 -9.65 -4.14
C ILE A 65 -10.60 -9.61 -3.91
N TRP A 66 -9.84 -9.43 -4.99
CA TRP A 66 -8.39 -9.28 -5.02
C TRP A 66 -8.00 -8.05 -5.84
N GLU A 67 -6.70 -7.78 -5.91
CA GLU A 67 -6.11 -6.46 -6.25
C GLU A 67 -6.31 -5.42 -5.16
N SER A 68 -5.22 -5.02 -4.52
CA SER A 68 -5.25 -4.06 -3.40
C SER A 68 -5.86 -2.70 -3.77
N GLY A 69 -5.80 -2.25 -5.02
CA GLY A 69 -6.49 -1.04 -5.46
C GLY A 69 -8.00 -1.21 -5.53
N ALA A 70 -8.46 -2.32 -6.12
CA ALA A 70 -9.89 -2.64 -6.21
C ALA A 70 -10.51 -2.88 -4.83
N ILE A 71 -9.78 -3.55 -3.92
CA ILE A 71 -10.18 -3.71 -2.53
C ILE A 71 -10.36 -2.35 -1.84
N VAL A 72 -9.43 -1.41 -2.03
CA VAL A 72 -9.55 -0.05 -1.47
C VAL A 72 -10.80 0.66 -2.02
N GLU A 73 -11.02 0.65 -3.35
CA GLU A 73 -12.22 1.26 -3.94
C GLU A 73 -13.50 0.63 -3.38
N TYR A 74 -13.54 -0.70 -3.23
CA TYR A 74 -14.66 -1.41 -2.63
C TYR A 74 -14.92 -0.99 -1.18
N ILE A 75 -13.89 -0.90 -0.34
CA ILE A 75 -14.04 -0.48 1.06
C ILE A 75 -14.60 0.93 1.13
N ILE A 76 -14.07 1.85 0.33
CA ILE A 76 -14.53 3.25 0.30
C ILE A 76 -15.98 3.33 -0.17
N ASP A 77 -16.33 2.71 -1.29
CA ASP A 77 -17.70 2.72 -1.82
C ASP A 77 -18.70 2.09 -0.84
N THR A 78 -18.31 1.00 -0.17
CA THR A 78 -19.20 0.23 0.70
C THR A 78 -19.32 0.82 2.10
N TYR A 79 -18.24 1.36 2.68
CA TYR A 79 -18.18 1.68 4.11
C TYR A 79 -17.85 3.14 4.44
N ASP A 80 -17.23 3.91 3.54
CA ASP A 80 -16.87 5.31 3.82
C ASP A 80 -18.05 6.28 3.62
N LYS A 81 -19.17 6.03 4.31
CA LYS A 81 -20.44 6.76 4.11
C LYS A 81 -20.41 8.22 4.57
N GLU A 82 -19.46 8.55 5.42
CA GLU A 82 -19.23 9.91 5.93
C GLU A 82 -18.10 10.63 5.19
N ASN A 83 -17.54 9.99 4.15
CA ASN A 83 -16.41 10.50 3.38
C ASN A 83 -15.22 10.87 4.28
N GLN A 84 -14.88 10.02 5.26
CA GLN A 84 -13.73 10.24 6.13
C GLN A 84 -12.42 10.13 5.34
N LEU A 85 -12.36 9.24 4.33
CA LEU A 85 -11.18 8.98 3.50
C LEU A 85 -11.39 9.35 2.03
N SER A 86 -12.51 9.98 1.69
CA SER A 86 -12.88 10.30 0.30
C SER A 86 -13.65 11.62 0.21
N TYR A 87 -14.17 11.91 -0.98
CA TYR A 87 -14.99 13.08 -1.28
C TYR A 87 -16.16 12.67 -2.19
N GLU A 88 -17.29 13.38 -2.08
CA GLU A 88 -18.51 13.07 -2.85
C GLU A 88 -18.51 13.65 -4.27
N THR A 89 -17.76 14.73 -4.52
CA THR A 89 -17.82 15.41 -5.81
C THR A 89 -17.21 14.55 -6.92
N SER A 90 -17.79 14.65 -8.12
CA SER A 90 -17.33 13.85 -9.26
C SER A 90 -15.86 14.13 -9.60
N LEU A 91 -15.41 15.39 -9.51
CA LEU A 91 -14.03 15.75 -9.80
C LEU A 91 -13.04 15.13 -8.82
N GLU A 92 -13.25 15.32 -7.52
CA GLU A 92 -12.35 14.79 -6.49
C GLU A 92 -12.34 13.27 -6.50
N LYS A 93 -13.49 12.63 -6.72
CA LYS A 93 -13.58 11.18 -6.91
C LYS A 93 -12.64 10.70 -8.01
N TRP A 94 -12.62 11.34 -9.18
CA TRP A 94 -11.72 10.94 -10.27
C TRP A 94 -10.25 11.26 -10.00
N GLN A 95 -9.95 12.35 -9.29
CA GLN A 95 -8.58 12.67 -8.88
C GLN A 95 -8.04 11.66 -7.86
N LEU A 96 -8.86 11.25 -6.89
CA LEU A 96 -8.49 10.21 -5.93
C LEU A 96 -8.19 8.89 -6.66
N ARG A 97 -9.04 8.49 -7.61
CA ARG A 97 -8.81 7.32 -8.44
C ARG A 97 -7.53 7.46 -9.27
N GLN A 98 -7.27 8.61 -9.88
CA GLN A 98 -6.04 8.88 -10.62
C GLN A 98 -4.79 8.59 -9.77
N TRP A 99 -4.76 9.10 -8.53
CA TRP A 99 -3.65 8.87 -7.61
C TRP A 99 -3.55 7.41 -7.18
N LEU A 100 -4.68 6.74 -6.91
CA LEU A 100 -4.69 5.30 -6.63
C LEU A 100 -4.14 4.49 -7.81
N PHE A 101 -4.53 4.82 -9.05
CA PHE A 101 -4.02 4.17 -10.25
C PHE A 101 -2.54 4.44 -10.45
N PHE A 102 -2.06 5.66 -10.19
CA PHE A 102 -0.62 5.96 -10.19
C PHE A 102 0.12 5.14 -9.12
N GLN A 103 -0.48 4.93 -7.95
CA GLN A 103 0.07 4.08 -6.90
C GLN A 103 0.21 2.62 -7.36
N VAL A 104 -0.88 2.01 -7.84
CA VAL A 104 -0.90 0.57 -8.17
C VAL A 104 -0.18 0.22 -9.47
N SER A 105 -0.01 1.17 -10.39
CA SER A 105 0.68 0.95 -11.67
C SER A 105 2.09 1.57 -11.75
N GLY A 106 2.31 2.71 -11.09
CA GLY A 106 3.55 3.49 -11.17
C GLY A 106 4.48 3.35 -9.97
N GLN A 107 3.94 3.29 -8.75
CA GLN A 107 4.78 3.09 -7.55
C GLN A 107 5.03 1.60 -7.27
N GLY A 108 3.95 0.85 -7.03
CA GLY A 108 4.03 -0.52 -6.53
C GLY A 108 4.88 -1.45 -7.40
N PRO A 109 4.62 -1.57 -8.72
CA PRO A 109 5.37 -2.46 -9.59
C PRO A 109 6.86 -2.11 -9.65
N TYR A 110 7.20 -0.83 -9.79
CA TYR A 110 8.59 -0.40 -9.97
C TYR A 110 9.40 -0.44 -8.67
N TYR A 111 8.81 -0.12 -7.52
CA TYR A 111 9.43 -0.32 -6.22
C TYR A 111 9.62 -1.82 -5.94
N GLY A 112 8.65 -2.64 -6.38
CA GLY A 112 8.76 -4.09 -6.34
C GLY A 112 9.95 -4.61 -7.14
N GLN A 113 10.17 -4.10 -8.36
CA GLN A 113 11.33 -4.46 -9.18
C GLN A 113 12.65 -3.99 -8.54
N ALA A 114 12.70 -2.77 -7.99
CA ALA A 114 13.87 -2.30 -7.24
C ALA A 114 14.21 -3.27 -6.10
N SER A 115 13.20 -3.63 -5.28
CA SER A 115 13.39 -4.60 -4.19
C SER A 115 13.83 -5.98 -4.71
N TRP A 116 13.29 -6.44 -5.84
CA TRP A 116 13.63 -7.73 -6.42
C TRP A 116 15.09 -7.78 -6.86
N PHE A 117 15.54 -6.85 -7.70
CA PHE A 117 16.93 -6.82 -8.18
C PHE A 117 17.96 -6.52 -7.08
N ILE A 118 17.60 -5.72 -6.08
CA ILE A 118 18.50 -5.43 -4.95
C ILE A 118 18.65 -6.66 -4.05
N ARG A 119 17.56 -7.37 -3.73
CA ARG A 119 17.52 -8.32 -2.60
C ARG A 119 17.30 -9.78 -2.96
N ARG A 120 16.73 -10.08 -4.12
CA ARG A 120 16.17 -11.41 -4.43
C ARG A 120 16.69 -12.02 -5.73
N HIS A 121 17.01 -11.22 -6.73
CA HIS A 121 17.56 -11.73 -7.99
C HIS A 121 18.87 -12.48 -7.72
N HIS A 122 19.02 -13.66 -8.33
CA HIS A 122 20.15 -14.57 -8.10
C HIS A 122 21.48 -13.96 -8.59
N GLU A 123 21.43 -13.15 -9.64
CA GLU A 123 22.55 -12.34 -10.13
C GLU A 123 22.43 -10.87 -9.75
N LYS A 124 23.57 -10.20 -9.56
CA LYS A 124 23.63 -8.73 -9.40
C LYS A 124 23.72 -8.06 -10.77
N VAL A 125 22.56 -7.64 -11.28
CA VAL A 125 22.44 -6.91 -12.56
C VAL A 125 22.39 -5.41 -12.28
N GLN A 126 23.57 -4.76 -12.26
CA GLN A 126 23.70 -3.36 -11.83
C GLN A 126 22.82 -2.39 -12.64
N SER A 127 22.75 -2.55 -13.97
CA SER A 127 21.91 -1.71 -14.82
C SER A 127 20.42 -1.80 -14.51
N ALA A 128 19.94 -2.97 -14.07
CA ALA A 128 18.55 -3.14 -13.64
C ALA A 128 18.32 -2.51 -12.26
N ILE A 129 19.26 -2.68 -11.33
CA ILE A 129 19.22 -2.05 -10.01
C ILE A 129 19.13 -0.52 -10.16
N ASP A 130 20.00 0.07 -10.99
CA ASP A 130 20.05 1.51 -11.21
C ASP A 130 18.76 2.00 -11.86
N ARG A 131 18.29 1.34 -12.93
CA ARG A 131 17.01 1.67 -13.58
C ARG A 131 15.85 1.77 -12.61
N TYR A 132 15.69 0.78 -11.71
CA TYR A 132 14.54 0.77 -10.80
C TYR A 132 14.76 1.66 -9.57
N ARG A 133 15.99 1.94 -9.17
CA ARG A 133 16.28 3.01 -8.19
C ARG A 133 15.93 4.38 -8.77
N ASP A 134 16.33 4.66 -10.00
CA ASP A 134 16.00 5.91 -10.68
C ASP A 134 14.48 6.09 -10.78
N GLU A 135 13.72 5.01 -10.96
CA GLU A 135 12.26 5.08 -10.93
C GLU A 135 11.70 5.38 -9.53
N VAL A 136 12.32 4.88 -8.46
CA VAL A 136 11.98 5.27 -7.07
C VAL A 136 12.18 6.78 -6.87
N TYR A 137 13.32 7.31 -7.34
CA TYR A 137 13.58 8.75 -7.34
C TYR A 137 12.57 9.52 -8.19
N ARG A 138 12.27 9.05 -9.40
CA ARG A 138 11.34 9.71 -10.33
C ARG A 138 9.92 9.78 -9.76
N VAL A 139 9.40 8.67 -9.24
CA VAL A 139 8.05 8.61 -8.63
C VAL A 139 7.98 9.50 -7.39
N THR A 140 9.00 9.46 -6.53
CA THR A 140 9.04 10.35 -5.35
C THR A 140 9.16 11.83 -5.76
N GLY A 141 9.91 12.15 -6.81
CA GLY A 141 9.99 13.51 -7.35
C GLY A 141 8.66 14.02 -7.90
N VAL A 142 7.83 13.15 -8.51
CA VAL A 142 6.46 13.52 -8.90
C VAL A 142 5.63 13.91 -7.67
N LEU A 143 5.70 13.11 -6.59
CA LEU A 143 4.99 13.40 -5.34
C LEU A 143 5.49 14.70 -4.71
N ASP A 144 6.80 14.87 -4.59
CA ASP A 144 7.43 16.03 -3.96
C ASP A 144 7.05 17.34 -4.66
N ASN A 145 7.16 17.37 -6.00
CA ASN A 145 6.77 18.52 -6.81
C ASN A 145 5.27 18.82 -6.68
N TYR A 146 4.42 17.80 -6.64
CA TYR A 146 2.98 18.00 -6.49
C TYR A 146 2.59 18.54 -5.10
N LEU A 147 3.29 18.07 -4.07
CA LEU A 147 3.09 18.41 -2.66
C LEU A 147 3.78 19.72 -2.26
N GLN A 148 4.54 20.37 -3.15
CA GLN A 148 5.17 21.66 -2.87
C GLN A 148 4.18 22.72 -2.41
N THR A 149 2.97 22.72 -2.96
CA THR A 149 1.91 23.69 -2.66
C THR A 149 0.67 23.04 -2.05
N ARG A 150 0.76 21.79 -1.57
CA ARG A 150 -0.38 20.99 -1.11
C ARG A 150 -0.03 20.17 0.11
N GLU A 151 -0.98 20.04 1.03
CA GLU A 151 -0.79 19.20 2.20
C GLU A 151 -1.09 17.71 1.91
N TRP A 152 -2.08 17.46 1.04
CA TRP A 152 -2.59 16.14 0.66
C TRP A 152 -2.71 16.02 -0.86
N LEU A 153 -2.81 14.79 -1.36
CA LEU A 153 -2.88 14.54 -2.81
C LEU A 153 -4.17 15.04 -3.46
N VAL A 154 -5.28 15.08 -2.71
CA VAL A 154 -6.56 15.61 -3.16
C VAL A 154 -7.24 16.35 -2.01
N GLY A 155 -7.77 17.53 -2.30
CA GLY A 155 -8.50 18.34 -1.33
C GLY A 155 -7.64 18.82 -0.16
N ASP A 156 -8.24 18.84 1.01
CA ASP A 156 -7.75 19.42 2.26
C ASP A 156 -7.54 18.40 3.40
N LYS A 157 -7.77 17.10 3.16
CA LYS A 157 -7.59 16.04 4.17
C LYS A 157 -6.86 14.82 3.62
N CYS A 158 -6.35 14.00 4.53
CA CYS A 158 -5.76 12.70 4.21
C CYS A 158 -6.84 11.75 3.68
N THR A 159 -6.61 11.15 2.52
CA THR A 159 -7.58 10.25 1.87
C THR A 159 -6.99 8.87 1.60
N TYR A 160 -7.80 7.96 1.06
CA TYR A 160 -7.31 6.66 0.60
C TYR A 160 -6.21 6.80 -0.47
N ALA A 161 -6.18 7.91 -1.22
CA ALA A 161 -5.13 8.17 -2.19
C ALA A 161 -3.77 8.30 -1.47
N ASP A 162 -3.69 9.13 -0.43
CA ASP A 162 -2.47 9.34 0.34
C ASP A 162 -2.00 8.05 1.03
N LEU A 163 -2.91 7.43 1.78
CA LEU A 163 -2.65 6.22 2.56
C LEU A 163 -2.29 5.02 1.67
N SER A 164 -2.67 5.03 0.39
CA SER A 164 -2.26 3.98 -0.54
C SER A 164 -0.76 4.00 -0.85
N PHE A 165 -0.15 5.19 -0.90
CA PHE A 165 1.28 5.32 -1.18
C PHE A 165 2.15 4.96 0.02
N ILE A 166 1.69 5.23 1.25
CA ILE A 166 2.51 5.08 2.46
C ILE A 166 3.04 3.64 2.64
N ALA A 167 2.25 2.65 2.22
CA ALA A 167 2.59 1.23 2.34
C ALA A 167 3.90 0.89 1.59
N TRP A 168 4.12 1.51 0.42
CA TRP A 168 5.35 1.36 -0.35
C TRP A 168 6.39 2.43 -0.03
N GLN A 169 5.96 3.69 0.16
CA GLN A 169 6.84 4.85 0.27
C GLN A 169 7.74 4.79 1.52
N ARG A 170 7.27 4.16 2.61
CA ARG A 170 8.11 3.88 3.80
C ARG A 170 9.37 3.06 3.49
N ASN A 171 9.39 2.32 2.37
CA ASN A 171 10.53 1.51 1.97
C ASN A 171 11.54 2.25 1.08
N ALA A 172 11.25 3.48 0.63
CA ALA A 172 12.14 4.21 -0.28
C ALA A 172 13.56 4.41 0.29
N PRO A 173 13.76 4.79 1.58
CA PRO A 173 15.11 4.85 2.17
C PRO A 173 15.81 3.49 2.19
N ARG A 174 15.07 2.40 2.40
CA ARG A 174 15.62 1.03 2.38
C ARG A 174 16.01 0.54 0.97
N LEU A 175 15.59 1.24 -0.07
CA LEU A 175 15.92 0.94 -1.48
C LEU A 175 17.02 1.86 -2.02
N CYS A 176 17.08 3.10 -1.52
CA CYS A 176 17.90 4.18 -2.09
C CYS A 176 18.90 4.84 -1.12
N GLY A 177 18.86 4.54 0.19
CA GLY A 177 19.77 5.07 1.22
C GLY A 177 19.08 5.94 2.28
N GLU A 178 19.70 6.09 3.46
CA GLU A 178 19.11 6.79 4.61
C GLU A 178 18.85 8.29 4.36
N GLY A 179 19.66 8.95 3.54
CA GLY A 179 19.47 10.36 3.11
C GLY A 179 18.52 10.56 1.93
N PHE A 180 17.71 9.55 1.58
CA PHE A 180 16.83 9.61 0.40
C PHE A 180 15.91 10.83 0.41
N TYR A 181 15.35 11.18 1.57
CA TYR A 181 14.39 12.27 1.72
C TYR A 181 15.00 13.67 1.73
N ASP A 182 16.33 13.81 1.81
CA ASP A 182 17.01 15.11 1.73
C ASP A 182 16.75 15.82 0.39
N LYS A 183 16.45 15.04 -0.66
CA LYS A 183 16.09 15.52 -2.00
C LYS A 183 14.60 15.81 -2.17
N PHE A 184 13.76 15.40 -1.21
CA PHE A 184 12.30 15.40 -1.34
C PHE A 184 11.62 15.89 -0.05
N PRO A 185 11.83 17.15 0.34
CA PRO A 185 11.37 17.68 1.63
C PRO A 185 9.83 17.73 1.75
N HIS A 186 9.10 17.95 0.66
CA HIS A 186 7.64 18.04 0.67
C HIS A 186 7.01 16.65 0.78
N ALA A 187 7.54 15.67 0.02
CA ALA A 187 7.15 14.27 0.16
C ALA A 187 7.50 13.72 1.54
N TYR A 188 8.64 14.12 2.11
CA TYR A 188 9.01 13.75 3.47
C TYR A 188 8.04 14.30 4.51
N ALA A 189 7.71 15.59 4.44
CA ALA A 189 6.74 16.21 5.35
C ALA A 189 5.35 15.53 5.27
N TRP A 190 4.88 15.22 4.05
CA TRP A 190 3.65 14.47 3.83
C TRP A 190 3.70 13.05 4.43
N MET A 191 4.80 12.32 4.23
CA MET A 191 5.02 11.02 4.87
C MET A 191 4.98 11.13 6.40
N LYS A 192 5.68 12.11 6.99
CA LYS A 192 5.68 12.33 8.45
C LYS A 192 4.29 12.64 9.00
N ARG A 193 3.47 13.41 8.27
CA ARG A 193 2.07 13.67 8.64
C ARG A 193 1.25 12.38 8.69
N MET A 194 1.41 11.49 7.70
CA MET A 194 0.70 10.20 7.72
C MET A 194 1.23 9.27 8.81
N GLU A 195 2.55 9.19 9.02
CA GLU A 195 3.18 8.36 10.07
C GLU A 195 2.80 8.79 11.49
N ALA A 196 2.38 10.04 11.69
CA ALA A 196 1.88 10.52 12.97
C ALA A 196 0.48 10.00 13.32
N ARG A 197 -0.25 9.39 12.36
CA ARG A 197 -1.59 8.85 12.59
C ARG A 197 -1.52 7.58 13.45
N PRO A 198 -2.35 7.46 14.51
CA PRO A 198 -2.33 6.27 15.38
C PRO A 198 -2.61 4.95 14.65
N THR A 199 -3.51 4.98 13.68
CA THR A 199 -3.86 3.86 12.78
C THR A 199 -2.65 3.38 11.98
N VAL A 200 -1.88 4.30 11.39
CA VAL A 200 -0.65 3.97 10.64
C VAL A 200 0.39 3.31 11.57
N GLN A 201 0.61 3.86 12.76
CA GLN A 201 1.55 3.30 13.74
C GLN A 201 1.14 1.90 14.22
N LYS A 202 -0.16 1.68 14.44
CA LYS A 202 -0.72 0.38 14.78
C LYS A 202 -0.50 -0.63 13.66
N VAL A 203 -0.80 -0.26 12.41
CA VAL A 203 -0.58 -1.12 11.24
C VAL A 203 0.91 -1.46 11.06
N TYR A 204 1.81 -0.49 11.28
CA TYR A 204 3.25 -0.75 11.23
C TYR A 204 3.68 -1.76 12.29
N SER A 205 3.20 -1.61 13.53
CA SER A 205 3.48 -2.56 14.60
C SER A 205 2.96 -3.96 14.27
N MET A 206 1.76 -4.08 13.69
CA MET A 206 1.22 -5.38 13.25
C MET A 206 2.06 -6.00 12.13
N GLN A 207 2.47 -5.19 11.16
CA GLN A 207 3.32 -5.63 10.07
C GLN A 207 4.68 -6.14 10.57
N ASP A 208 5.33 -5.38 11.45
CA ASP A 208 6.63 -5.74 12.01
C ASP A 208 6.53 -7.02 12.87
N LYS A 209 5.41 -7.21 13.57
CA LYS A 209 5.12 -8.45 14.31
C LYS A 209 5.03 -9.66 13.38
N ILE A 210 4.20 -9.60 12.33
CA ILE A 210 4.08 -10.71 11.35
C ILE A 210 5.43 -10.99 10.68
N MET A 211 6.19 -9.94 10.34
CA MET A 211 7.53 -10.10 9.76
C MET A 211 8.49 -10.82 10.71
N THR A 212 8.40 -10.58 12.02
CA THR A 212 9.27 -11.19 13.04
C THR A 212 8.87 -12.64 13.33
N GLU A 213 7.57 -12.90 13.50
CA GLU A 213 7.04 -14.24 13.81
C GLU A 213 7.26 -15.24 12.67
N HIS A 214 7.32 -14.75 11.43
CA HIS A 214 7.49 -15.54 10.22
C HIS A 214 8.77 -15.17 9.46
N ALA A 215 9.78 -14.67 10.19
CA ALA A 215 11.09 -14.41 9.61
C ALA A 215 11.64 -15.72 9.01
N LEU A 216 12.05 -15.65 7.74
CA LEU A 216 12.67 -16.77 7.06
C LEU A 216 14.04 -17.03 7.71
N ASN A 217 14.27 -18.25 8.22
CA ASN A 217 15.62 -18.75 8.52
C ASN A 217 16.47 -18.83 7.24
#